data_AF-A0A9C9JPQ4-F1
#
_entry.id   AF-A0A9C9JPQ4-F1
#
_cell.length_a   1.000
_cell.length_b   1.000
_cell.length_c   1.000
_cell.angle_alpha   90.00
_cell.angle_beta   90.00
_cell.angle_gamma   90.00
#
_symmetry.space_group_name_H-M   'P 1'
#
loop_
_entity.id
_entity.type
_entity.pdbx_description
1 polymer ?
#
loop_
_entity_poly.entity_id
_entity_poly.type
_entity_poly.pdbx_seq_one_letter_code
_entity_poly.pdbx_strand_id
1 'polypeptide(L)'
;MKSLQEAIQPIISMPTPVALLDLQGALLARRDAMEAGERALEVAAEFYHYLSELQSKLAARDYSELASRLDIGAVGAVALENLLCAEGKEFWQRLALGGMAESLMVAASRQYVKGWQVETSLVYSRATWYLSRALWRLSSEAQADLPDSQRWETIQRLLAPARDPDVPAASKALLLGRIYQVLLLSYLV
;
A
#
# COMPACT_ATOMS: atom_id res chain seq x y z
N MET A 1 -27.55 10.49 -1.80
CA MET A 1 -26.22 10.79 -2.38
C MET A 1 -25.66 11.99 -1.65
N LYS A 2 -24.38 11.96 -1.27
CA LYS A 2 -23.72 13.11 -0.63
C LYS A 2 -23.56 14.24 -1.63
N SER A 3 -23.58 15.48 -1.15
CA SER A 3 -23.10 16.62 -1.94
C SER A 3 -21.59 16.49 -2.19
N LEU A 4 -21.08 17.22 -3.19
CA LEU A 4 -19.64 17.21 -3.49
C LEU A 4 -18.80 17.63 -2.27
N GLN A 5 -19.23 18.67 -1.56
CA GLN A 5 -18.50 19.20 -0.40
C GLN A 5 -18.45 18.19 0.74
N GLU A 6 -19.55 17.50 1.01
CA GLU A 6 -19.62 16.41 2.00
C GLU A 6 -18.76 15.20 1.59
N ALA A 7 -18.64 14.93 0.29
CA ALA A 7 -17.84 13.83 -0.23
C ALA A 7 -16.33 14.13 -0.26
N ILE A 8 -15.93 15.40 -0.38
CA ILE A 8 -14.52 15.83 -0.36
C ILE A 8 -13.92 15.78 1.04
N GLN A 9 -14.68 16.11 2.09
CA GLN A 9 -14.15 16.25 3.44
C GLN A 9 -13.38 15.01 3.95
N PRO A 10 -13.89 13.78 3.78
CA PRO A 10 -13.16 12.57 4.17
C PRO A 10 -11.92 12.31 3.32
N ILE A 11 -11.92 12.76 2.05
CA ILE A 11 -10.77 12.62 1.15
C ILE A 11 -9.59 13.44 1.64
N ILE A 12 -9.80 14.61 2.26
CA ILE A 12 -8.73 15.47 2.76
C ILE A 12 -8.13 14.92 4.07
N SER A 13 -8.99 14.47 4.98
CA SER A 13 -8.59 14.07 6.33
C SER A 13 -8.03 12.65 6.39
N MET A 14 -8.81 11.67 5.96
CA MET A 14 -8.49 10.25 6.02
C MET A 14 -9.11 9.53 4.82
N PRO A 15 -8.43 9.53 3.67
CA PRO A 15 -8.99 8.97 2.45
C PRO A 15 -9.12 7.45 2.60
N THR A 16 -10.28 6.93 2.19
CA THR A 16 -10.59 5.49 2.20
C THR A 16 -11.23 5.10 0.87
N PRO A 17 -11.19 3.81 0.49
CA PRO A 17 -11.91 3.35 -0.70
C PRO A 17 -13.40 3.71 -0.67
N VAL A 18 -14.05 3.60 0.50
CA VAL A 18 -15.47 3.96 0.69
C VAL A 18 -15.71 5.45 0.45
N ALA A 19 -14.83 6.32 0.98
CA ALA A 19 -14.95 7.75 0.74
C ALA A 19 -14.79 8.12 -0.75
N LEU A 20 -13.94 7.40 -1.49
CA LEU A 20 -13.76 7.62 -2.94
C LEU A 20 -14.96 7.15 -3.75
N LEU A 21 -15.65 6.09 -3.32
CA LEU A 21 -16.93 5.67 -3.92
C LEU A 21 -18.02 6.73 -3.72
N ASP A 22 -18.11 7.29 -2.51
CA ASP A 22 -19.03 8.40 -2.24
C ASP A 22 -18.72 9.63 -3.12
N LEU A 23 -17.44 9.96 -3.28
CA LEU A 23 -17.00 11.04 -4.16
C LEU A 23 -17.32 10.75 -5.63
N GLN A 24 -17.10 9.53 -6.11
CA GLN A 24 -17.44 9.15 -7.47
C GLN A 24 -18.93 9.39 -7.76
N GLY A 25 -19.81 9.00 -6.84
CA GLY A 25 -21.25 9.27 -6.95
C GLY A 25 -21.57 10.76 -7.04
N ALA A 26 -20.90 11.59 -6.23
CA ALA A 26 -21.06 13.05 -6.27
C ALA A 26 -20.54 13.67 -7.58
N LEU A 27 -19.44 13.14 -8.13
CA LEU A 27 -18.87 13.62 -9.40
C LEU A 27 -19.73 13.26 -10.61
N LEU A 28 -20.23 12.02 -10.68
CA LEU A 28 -21.12 11.57 -11.75
C LEU A 28 -22.46 12.33 -11.78
N ALA A 29 -22.88 12.88 -10.64
CA ALA A 29 -24.09 13.71 -10.55
C ALA A 29 -23.91 15.11 -11.16
N ARG A 30 -22.68 15.58 -11.38
CA ARG A 30 -22.40 16.89 -11.99
C ARG A 30 -22.48 16.80 -13.51
N ARG A 31 -23.26 17.68 -14.14
CA ARG A 31 -23.41 17.74 -15.61
C ARG A 31 -22.53 18.81 -16.28
N ASP A 32 -21.85 19.64 -15.50
CA ASP A 32 -21.45 20.97 -15.95
C ASP A 32 -19.94 21.13 -16.21
N ALA A 33 -19.12 20.12 -15.87
CA ALA A 33 -17.66 20.17 -15.96
C ALA A 33 -17.11 18.88 -16.57
N MET A 34 -17.38 18.63 -17.85
CA MET A 34 -17.02 17.37 -18.51
C MET A 34 -15.52 17.05 -18.41
N GLU A 35 -14.61 17.94 -18.86
CA GLU A 35 -13.18 17.60 -18.87
C GLU A 35 -12.54 17.52 -17.48
N ALA A 36 -12.75 18.52 -16.62
CA ALA A 36 -12.20 18.51 -15.26
C ALA A 36 -12.85 17.41 -14.39
N GLY A 37 -14.14 17.17 -14.58
CA GLY A 37 -14.88 16.09 -13.91
C GLY A 37 -14.42 14.71 -14.35
N GLU A 38 -14.17 14.49 -15.65
CA GLU A 38 -13.59 13.23 -16.17
C GLU A 38 -12.20 12.98 -15.59
N ARG A 39 -11.36 14.01 -15.49
CA ARG A 39 -10.03 13.89 -14.86
C ARG A 39 -10.12 13.61 -13.38
N ALA A 40 -11.02 14.29 -12.67
CA ALA A 40 -11.26 14.00 -11.26
C ALA A 40 -11.75 12.56 -11.05
N LEU A 41 -12.61 12.06 -11.93
CA LEU A 41 -13.05 10.66 -11.93
C LEU A 41 -11.90 9.69 -12.20
N GLU A 42 -11.04 9.97 -13.17
CA GLU A 42 -9.86 9.16 -13.47
C GLU A 42 -8.91 9.07 -12.26
N VAL A 43 -8.58 10.22 -11.65
CA VAL A 43 -7.71 10.25 -10.46
C VAL A 43 -8.38 9.56 -9.27
N ALA A 44 -9.67 9.77 -9.06
CA ALA A 44 -10.41 9.10 -7.98
C ALA A 44 -10.44 7.58 -8.16
N ALA A 45 -10.58 7.08 -9.38
CA ALA A 45 -10.56 5.66 -9.69
C ALA A 45 -9.18 5.03 -9.40
N GLU A 46 -8.10 5.66 -9.86
CA GLU A 46 -6.74 5.18 -9.59
C GLU A 46 -6.38 5.28 -8.10
N PHE A 47 -6.85 6.32 -7.41
CA PHE A 47 -6.68 6.42 -5.96
C PHE A 47 -7.47 5.33 -5.21
N TYR A 48 -8.67 5.00 -5.69
CA TYR A 48 -9.48 3.91 -5.12
C TYR A 48 -8.77 2.57 -5.27
N HIS A 49 -8.25 2.28 -6.46
CA HIS A 49 -7.48 1.06 -6.72
C HIS A 49 -6.24 0.99 -5.83
N TYR A 50 -5.49 2.10 -5.73
CA TYR A 50 -4.31 2.19 -4.89
C TYR A 50 -4.63 1.90 -3.40
N LEU A 51 -5.64 2.56 -2.84
CA LEU A 51 -6.03 2.35 -1.45
C LEU A 51 -6.60 0.94 -1.20
N SER A 52 -7.34 0.39 -2.16
CA SER A 52 -7.90 -0.96 -2.06
C SER A 52 -6.81 -2.03 -2.09
N GLU A 53 -5.83 -1.88 -3.00
CA GLU A 53 -4.66 -2.76 -3.06
C GLU A 53 -3.82 -2.66 -1.78
N LEU A 54 -3.57 -1.44 -1.28
CA LEU A 54 -2.88 -1.25 -0.01
C LEU A 54 -3.62 -1.90 1.16
N GLN A 55 -4.93 -1.69 1.27
CA GLN A 55 -5.75 -2.26 2.34
C GLN A 55 -5.73 -3.80 2.28
N SER A 56 -5.82 -4.38 1.08
CA SER A 56 -5.71 -5.83 0.88
C SER A 56 -4.34 -6.37 1.32
N LYS A 57 -3.25 -5.69 0.95
CA LYS A 57 -1.88 -6.11 1.31
C LYS A 57 -1.56 -5.92 2.79
N LEU A 58 -2.17 -4.93 3.45
CA LEU A 58 -2.06 -4.74 4.90
C LEU A 58 -2.86 -5.80 5.66
N ALA A 59 -4.11 -6.06 5.25
CA ALA A 59 -4.92 -7.10 5.87
C ALA A 59 -4.31 -8.50 5.71
N ALA A 60 -3.79 -8.82 4.51
CA ALA A 60 -3.10 -10.09 4.25
C ALA A 60 -1.87 -10.29 5.15
N ARG A 61 -1.14 -9.20 5.43
CA ARG A 61 -0.01 -9.21 6.38
C ARG A 61 -0.48 -9.53 7.80
N ASP A 62 -1.50 -8.85 8.29
CA ASP A 62 -1.99 -9.06 9.66
C ASP A 62 -2.49 -10.49 9.85
N TYR A 63 -3.22 -11.04 8.87
CA TYR A 63 -3.70 -12.43 8.90
C TYR A 63 -2.57 -13.45 8.81
N SER A 64 -1.57 -13.23 7.95
CA SER A 64 -0.45 -14.16 7.81
C SER A 64 0.55 -14.08 8.95
N GLU A 65 0.73 -12.90 9.56
CA GLU A 65 1.52 -12.73 10.77
C GLU A 65 0.84 -13.41 11.96
N LEU A 66 -0.50 -13.29 12.07
CA LEU A 66 -1.29 -14.06 13.04
C LEU A 66 -1.22 -15.57 12.79
N ALA A 67 -1.43 -16.03 11.56
CA ALA A 67 -1.37 -17.44 11.20
C ALA A 67 0.03 -18.03 11.45
N SER A 68 1.09 -17.31 11.06
CA SER A 68 2.47 -17.72 11.33
C SER A 68 2.75 -17.82 12.83
N ARG A 69 2.29 -16.87 13.64
CA ARG A 69 2.42 -16.94 15.11
C ARG A 69 1.62 -18.09 15.72
N LEU A 70 0.44 -18.39 15.19
CA LEU A 70 -0.39 -19.53 15.62
C LEU A 70 0.24 -20.86 15.24
N ASP A 71 0.81 -20.98 14.04
CA ASP A 71 1.54 -22.18 13.60
C ASP A 71 2.84 -22.38 14.41
N ILE A 72 3.56 -21.29 14.74
CA ILE A 72 4.68 -21.31 15.71
C ILE A 72 4.21 -21.81 17.07
N GLY A 73 3.07 -21.31 17.57
CA GLY A 73 2.50 -21.73 18.85
C GLY A 73 2.07 -23.20 18.88
N ALA A 74 1.45 -23.69 17.80
CA ALA A 74 0.96 -25.05 17.70
C ALA A 74 2.11 -26.08 17.58
N VAL A 75 3.13 -25.80 16.78
CA VAL A 75 4.32 -26.66 16.66
C VAL A 75 5.14 -26.65 17.95
N GLY A 76 5.27 -25.49 18.62
CA GLY A 76 5.98 -25.36 19.90
C GLY A 76 5.31 -26.11 21.06
N ALA A 77 3.98 -26.11 21.14
CA ALA A 77 3.24 -26.87 22.15
C ALA A 77 3.40 -28.39 21.97
N VAL A 78 3.30 -28.88 20.74
CA VAL A 78 3.48 -30.31 20.42
C VAL A 78 4.94 -30.77 20.61
N ALA A 79 5.92 -29.89 20.37
CA ALA A 79 7.33 -30.18 20.62
C ALA A 79 7.65 -30.27 22.13
N LEU A 80 7.08 -29.37 22.94
CA LEU A 80 7.20 -29.38 24.41
C LEU A 80 6.58 -30.64 25.02
N GLU A 81 5.38 -31.03 24.58
CA GLU A 81 4.69 -32.24 25.03
C GLU A 81 5.49 -33.52 24.70
N ASN A 82 6.12 -33.57 23.52
CA ASN A 82 6.96 -34.69 23.09
C ASN A 82 8.35 -34.75 23.76
N LEU A 83 8.86 -33.64 24.27
CA LEU A 83 10.13 -33.56 25.02
C LEU A 83 9.94 -34.01 26.49
N LEU A 84 8.80 -33.66 27.11
CA LEU A 84 8.47 -34.07 28.48
C LEU A 84 8.28 -35.58 28.63
N CYS A 85 7.96 -36.28 27.53
CA CYS A 85 7.76 -37.73 27.50
C CYS A 85 9.00 -38.54 27.05
N ALA A 86 10.16 -37.91 26.83
CA ALA A 86 11.35 -38.56 26.26
C ALA A 86 12.52 -38.66 27.27
N GLU A 87 13.15 -39.83 27.37
CA GLU A 87 14.31 -40.05 28.25
C GLU A 87 15.61 -40.34 27.47
N GLY A 88 16.74 -39.89 28.02
CA GLY A 88 18.08 -40.24 27.53
C GLY A 88 18.42 -39.70 26.14
N LYS A 89 18.80 -40.60 25.21
CA LYS A 89 19.33 -40.22 23.88
C LYS A 89 18.23 -39.66 22.95
N GLU A 90 16.98 -40.05 23.16
CA GLU A 90 15.83 -39.51 22.43
C GLU A 90 15.57 -38.04 22.77
N PHE A 91 15.81 -37.64 24.02
CA PHE A 91 15.65 -36.24 24.45
C PHE A 91 16.55 -35.31 23.63
N TRP A 92 17.85 -35.64 23.50
CA TRP A 92 18.80 -34.83 22.72
C TRP A 92 18.49 -34.81 21.22
N GLN A 93 18.03 -35.92 20.65
CA GLN A 93 17.59 -35.96 19.25
C GLN A 93 16.35 -35.10 19.02
N ARG A 94 15.35 -35.16 19.92
CA ARG A 94 14.13 -34.35 19.84
C ARG A 94 14.40 -32.87 20.09
N LEU A 95 15.34 -32.53 20.97
CA LEU A 95 15.78 -31.15 21.21
C LEU A 95 16.46 -30.57 19.97
N ALA A 96 17.34 -31.33 19.32
CA ALA A 96 18.01 -30.92 18.09
C ALA A 96 17.02 -30.75 16.92
N LEU A 97 16.06 -31.67 16.77
CA LEU A 97 14.98 -31.57 15.78
C LEU A 97 14.06 -30.38 16.05
N GLY A 98 13.69 -30.14 17.32
CA GLY A 98 12.91 -28.97 17.73
C GLY A 98 13.62 -27.65 17.43
N GLY A 99 14.91 -27.54 17.79
CA GLY A 99 15.72 -26.35 17.49
C GLY A 99 15.95 -26.12 15.98
N MET A 100 16.06 -27.19 15.19
CA MET A 100 16.11 -27.09 13.72
C MET A 100 14.77 -26.64 13.12
N ALA A 101 13.64 -27.16 13.62
CA ALA A 101 12.31 -26.75 13.17
C ALA A 101 12.03 -25.27 13.48
N GLU A 102 12.39 -24.81 14.68
CA GLU A 102 12.19 -23.43 15.11
C GLU A 102 13.08 -22.44 14.35
N SER A 103 14.35 -22.80 14.07
CA SER A 103 15.24 -21.99 13.23
C SER A 103 14.80 -21.92 11.76
N LEU A 104 14.26 -23.01 11.20
CA LEU A 104 13.63 -23.01 9.87
C LEU A 104 12.37 -22.14 9.84
N MET A 105 11.57 -22.13 10.90
CA MET A 105 10.39 -21.25 11.00
C MET A 105 10.77 -19.77 11.14
N VAL A 106 11.83 -19.45 11.88
CA VAL A 106 12.39 -18.08 11.91
C VAL A 106 12.94 -17.66 10.54
N ALA A 107 13.54 -18.58 9.79
CA ALA A 107 13.97 -18.31 8.42
C ALA A 107 12.78 -18.10 7.46
N ALA A 108 11.73 -18.92 7.58
CA ALA A 108 10.50 -18.81 6.81
C ALA A 108 9.75 -17.51 7.11
N SER A 109 9.69 -17.08 8.38
CA SER A 109 9.07 -15.79 8.74
C SER A 109 9.84 -14.60 8.15
N ARG A 110 11.18 -14.65 8.13
CA ARG A 110 12.01 -13.66 7.43
C ARG A 110 11.78 -13.66 5.92
N GLN A 111 11.56 -14.83 5.32
CA GLN A 111 11.30 -14.95 3.89
C GLN A 111 9.90 -14.46 3.52
N TYR A 112 8.92 -14.66 4.40
CA TYR A 112 7.58 -14.09 4.29
C TYR A 112 7.61 -12.55 4.32
N VAL A 113 8.38 -11.96 5.26
CA VAL A 113 8.61 -10.50 5.31
C VAL A 113 9.22 -9.96 4.00
N LYS A 114 10.15 -10.70 3.39
CA LYS A 114 10.74 -10.34 2.09
C LYS A 114 9.74 -10.46 0.93
N GLY A 115 8.89 -11.50 0.92
CA GLY A 115 7.84 -11.66 -0.10
C GLY A 115 6.82 -10.51 -0.08
N TRP A 116 6.42 -10.09 1.13
CA TRP A 116 5.52 -8.95 1.32
C TRP A 116 6.12 -7.62 0.83
N GLN A 117 7.43 -7.41 1.03
CA GLN A 117 8.13 -6.23 0.51
C GLN A 117 8.10 -6.19 -1.03
N VAL A 118 8.25 -7.34 -1.70
CA VAL A 118 8.17 -7.44 -3.16
C VAL A 118 6.76 -7.16 -3.67
N GLU A 119 5.73 -7.77 -3.09
CA GLU A 119 4.35 -7.55 -3.55
C GLU A 119 3.86 -6.12 -3.31
N THR A 120 4.24 -5.51 -2.18
CA THR A 120 3.88 -4.12 -1.87
C THR A 120 4.65 -3.14 -2.74
N SER A 121 5.87 -3.50 -3.19
CA SER A 121 6.65 -2.68 -4.13
C SER A 121 5.98 -2.51 -5.49
N LEU A 122 5.17 -3.49 -5.94
CA LEU A 122 4.41 -3.39 -7.19
C LEU A 122 3.28 -2.37 -7.09
N VAL A 123 2.62 -2.30 -5.93
CA VAL A 123 1.57 -1.29 -5.65
C VAL A 123 2.16 0.12 -5.72
N TYR A 124 3.33 0.33 -5.09
CA TYR A 124 4.02 1.62 -5.17
C TYR A 124 4.53 1.93 -6.58
N SER A 125 5.07 0.94 -7.29
CA SER A 125 5.56 1.10 -8.66
C SER A 125 4.43 1.53 -9.61
N ARG A 126 3.28 0.86 -9.55
CA ARG A 126 2.07 1.22 -10.31
C ARG A 126 1.60 2.64 -9.99
N ALA A 127 1.52 2.99 -8.70
CA ALA A 127 1.14 4.34 -8.28
C ALA A 127 2.12 5.39 -8.81
N THR A 128 3.43 5.18 -8.70
CA THR A 128 4.41 6.14 -9.23
C THR A 128 4.34 6.29 -10.75
N TRP A 129 4.03 5.22 -11.48
CA TRP A 129 3.85 5.27 -12.93
C TRP A 129 2.65 6.15 -13.32
N TYR A 130 1.50 5.91 -12.70
CA TYR A 130 0.30 6.73 -12.92
C TYR A 130 0.54 8.19 -12.54
N LEU A 131 1.04 8.44 -11.33
CA LEU A 131 1.28 9.79 -10.82
C LEU A 131 2.29 10.56 -11.66
N SER A 132 3.31 9.90 -12.23
CA SER A 132 4.25 10.56 -13.14
C SER A 132 3.53 11.18 -14.34
N ARG A 133 2.61 10.43 -14.95
CA ARG A 133 1.81 10.91 -16.09
C ARG A 133 0.83 12.00 -15.69
N ALA A 134 0.13 11.82 -14.58
CA ALA A 134 -0.87 12.79 -14.14
C ALA A 134 -0.24 14.12 -13.69
N LEU A 135 0.91 14.07 -13.01
CA LEU A 135 1.68 15.26 -12.65
C LEU A 135 2.28 15.95 -13.88
N TRP A 136 2.74 15.18 -14.88
CA TRP A 136 3.20 15.75 -16.15
C TRP A 136 2.10 16.56 -16.82
N ARG A 137 0.90 15.97 -16.93
CA ARG A 137 -0.26 16.63 -17.54
C ARG A 137 -0.65 17.89 -16.77
N LEU A 138 -0.85 17.78 -15.45
CA LEU A 138 -1.19 18.94 -14.61
C LEU A 138 -0.14 20.06 -14.76
N SER A 139 1.14 19.70 -14.75
CA SER A 139 2.22 20.66 -14.90
C SER A 139 2.21 21.30 -16.30
N SER A 140 1.96 20.52 -17.37
CA SER A 140 1.91 21.05 -18.74
C SER A 140 0.80 22.09 -18.94
N GLU A 141 -0.28 21.97 -18.18
CA GLU A 141 -1.42 22.89 -18.22
C GLU A 141 -1.20 24.11 -17.33
N ALA A 142 -0.66 23.92 -16.13
CA ALA A 142 -0.45 24.99 -15.16
C ALA A 142 0.84 25.79 -15.40
N GLN A 143 1.84 25.19 -16.05
CA GLN A 143 3.18 25.74 -16.28
C GLN A 143 3.67 25.35 -17.67
N ALA A 144 3.05 25.91 -18.71
CA ALA A 144 3.38 25.60 -20.10
C ALA A 144 4.85 25.94 -20.45
N ASP A 145 5.39 27.01 -19.87
CA ASP A 145 6.75 27.50 -20.15
C ASP A 145 7.87 26.70 -19.46
N LEU A 146 7.54 25.76 -18.56
CA LEU A 146 8.53 24.95 -17.87
C LEU A 146 9.19 23.97 -18.86
N PRO A 147 10.53 23.97 -19.00
CA PRO A 147 11.23 23.04 -19.89
C PRO A 147 10.94 21.58 -19.53
N ASP A 148 10.75 20.74 -20.54
CA ASP A 148 10.39 19.32 -20.39
C ASP A 148 11.37 18.54 -19.50
N SER A 149 12.67 18.80 -19.62
CA SER A 149 13.71 18.18 -18.79
C SER A 149 13.55 18.56 -17.31
N GLN A 150 13.31 19.83 -17.03
CA GLN A 150 13.11 20.35 -15.68
C GLN A 150 11.79 19.85 -15.08
N ARG A 151 10.73 19.74 -15.89
CA ARG A 151 9.45 19.15 -15.53
C ARG A 151 9.62 17.69 -15.11
N TRP A 152 10.30 16.90 -15.95
CA TRP A 152 10.58 15.51 -15.66
C TRP A 152 11.40 15.34 -14.39
N GLU A 153 12.49 16.11 -14.26
CA GLU A 153 13.35 16.04 -13.08
C GLU A 153 12.59 16.36 -11.79
N THR A 154 11.72 17.37 -11.81
CA THR A 154 10.90 17.76 -10.66
C THR A 154 9.93 16.65 -10.26
N ILE A 155 9.25 16.04 -11.23
CA ILE A 155 8.33 14.90 -10.99
C ILE A 155 9.10 13.71 -10.41
N GLN A 156 10.26 13.39 -10.98
CA GLN A 156 11.08 12.27 -10.53
C GLN A 156 11.64 12.49 -9.13
N ARG A 157 12.04 13.72 -8.80
CA ARG A 157 12.51 14.11 -7.46
C ARG A 157 11.38 13.99 -6.43
N LEU A 158 10.17 14.41 -6.77
CA LEU A 158 8.99 14.27 -5.90
C LEU A 158 8.65 12.79 -5.62
N LEU A 159 8.77 11.93 -6.63
CA LEU A 159 8.43 10.50 -6.52
C LEU A 159 9.59 9.60 -6.07
N ALA A 160 10.81 10.14 -5.95
CA ALA A 160 12.00 9.37 -5.59
C ALA A 160 11.84 8.55 -4.29
N PRO A 161 11.28 9.09 -3.18
CA PRO A 161 11.15 8.32 -1.95
C PRO A 161 10.23 7.10 -2.07
N ALA A 162 9.28 7.12 -3.02
CA ALA A 162 8.41 5.97 -3.26
C ALA A 162 9.10 4.80 -3.98
N ARG A 163 10.24 5.07 -4.64
CA ARG A 163 11.05 4.08 -5.36
C ARG A 163 12.28 3.62 -4.59
N ASP A 164 12.69 4.39 -3.59
CA ASP A 164 13.82 4.08 -2.72
C ASP A 164 13.51 2.85 -1.84
N PRO A 165 14.28 1.74 -1.92
CA PRO A 165 14.04 0.55 -1.10
C PRO A 165 14.20 0.81 0.40
N ASP A 166 15.00 1.80 0.80
CA ASP A 166 15.32 2.09 2.20
C ASP A 166 14.23 2.92 2.91
N VAL A 167 13.32 3.52 2.14
CA VAL A 167 12.19 4.27 2.70
C VAL A 167 11.12 3.32 3.24
N PRO A 168 10.65 3.49 4.49
CA PRO A 168 9.61 2.65 5.08
C PRO A 168 8.30 2.65 4.27
N ALA A 169 7.65 1.49 4.17
CA ALA A 169 6.41 1.30 3.41
C ALA A 169 5.29 2.29 3.84
N ALA A 170 5.15 2.54 5.15
CA ALA A 170 4.18 3.51 5.66
C ALA A 170 4.45 4.94 5.16
N SER A 171 5.72 5.34 5.09
CA SER A 171 6.13 6.65 4.56
C SER A 171 5.86 6.75 3.05
N LYS A 172 6.10 5.68 2.28
CA LYS A 172 5.73 5.61 0.86
C LYS A 172 4.23 5.74 0.66
N ALA A 173 3.45 5.01 1.45
CA ALA A 173 2.00 5.03 1.39
C ALA A 173 1.43 6.42 1.69
N LEU A 174 1.95 7.08 2.72
CA LEU A 174 1.57 8.44 3.09
C LEU A 174 1.91 9.44 1.98
N LEU A 175 3.15 9.40 1.45
CA LEU A 175 3.58 10.29 0.37
C LEU A 175 2.66 10.17 -0.86
N LEU A 176 2.49 8.95 -1.37
CA LEU A 176 1.69 8.72 -2.58
C LEU A 176 0.22 9.07 -2.34
N GLY A 177 -0.33 8.71 -1.18
CA GLY A 177 -1.69 9.12 -0.79
C GLY A 177 -1.88 10.64 -0.78
N ARG A 178 -0.90 11.40 -0.26
CA ARG A 178 -0.93 12.88 -0.29
C ARG A 178 -0.87 13.43 -1.72
N ILE A 179 -0.04 12.84 -2.59
CA ILE A 179 0.05 13.28 -3.99
C ILE A 179 -1.28 13.02 -4.72
N TYR A 180 -1.90 11.85 -4.53
CA TYR A 180 -3.23 11.58 -5.08
C TYR A 180 -4.28 12.58 -4.59
N GLN A 181 -4.29 12.91 -3.29
CA GLN A 181 -5.22 13.91 -2.74
C GLN A 181 -5.03 15.28 -3.40
N VAL A 182 -3.79 15.79 -3.48
CA VAL A 182 -3.50 17.11 -4.06
C VAL A 182 -3.90 17.14 -5.54
N LEU A 183 -3.54 16.09 -6.29
CA LEU A 183 -3.90 15.96 -7.69
C LEU A 183 -5.41 15.92 -7.89
N LEU A 184 -6.13 15.14 -7.09
CA LEU A 184 -7.58 15.06 -7.14
C LEU A 184 -8.22 16.42 -6.84
N LEU A 185 -7.79 17.09 -5.77
CA LEU A 185 -8.30 18.41 -5.40
C LEU A 185 -8.03 19.46 -6.49
N SER A 186 -6.92 19.37 -7.22
CA SER A 186 -6.59 20.30 -8.31
C SER A 186 -7.58 20.28 -9.49
N TYR A 187 -8.38 19.21 -9.63
CA TYR A 187 -9.43 19.10 -10.64
C TYR A 187 -10.84 19.38 -10.08
N LEU A 188 -10.97 19.55 -8.76
CA LEU A 188 -12.26 19.79 -8.09
C LEU A 188 -12.50 21.25 -7.73
N VAL A 189 -11.42 22.03 -7.61
CA VAL A 189 -11.41 23.49 -7.39
C VAL A 189 -11.38 24.20 -8.73
#